data_AF-A0AAD7VPA1-F1
#
_entry.id   AF-A0AAD7VPA1-F1
#
_cell.length_a   1.000
_cell.length_b   1.000
_cell.length_c   1.000
_cell.angle_alpha   90.00
_cell.angle_beta   90.00
_cell.angle_gamma   90.00
#
_symmetry.space_group_name_H-M   'P 1'
#
loop_
_entity.id
_entity.type
_entity.pdbx_description
1 polymer ?
#
loop_
_entity_poly.entity_id
_entity_poly.type
_entity_poly.pdbx_seq_one_letter_code
_entity_poly.pdbx_strand_id
1 'polypeptide(L)'
;MLRPRMASIRQVLMHSRLVIIIAITLVVSFFSYSLLYHRESIDVSSLLVNTPGYGANKQTADIDVLVAHEVDNINVLARKCEDPYRLPGYLYRDQYRNDTRWIPFYDDFSKLDPLPETDRNNIEQTIVLPDTKPEPEFFSRAPTPWMRKLAEYQRMLQGVEYRKNAKKDRPLTPAEEKIEQEMSWVRDRRVLLVGDSIDRILLRAVCSEFGVPGLVEGPGIKQATIFCEFPLMNLTFSQWHVSSMVTYKPDWWWVPAMDVVAFEDRDEQIFSKFEYRSRGKSGGPDLLLFQTGRWDVKAFSSADLIAEGKEPHLKGYWDTVGQLKWTQLRYVNTRMQKLLALLRDKFGPDVPLMFRSIPVGREKKTSDLGVISLDRMFRSMSGVMDFEIFDWASIVYGYSKEYSDEMHIKQGDLSWLFGDMILHYLFRASGGLEIRGEIERWPNLDVSPWNPAANWNECHQFFVHPTNR
;
A
#
# COMPACT_ATOMS: atom_id res chain seq x y z
N MET A 1 -25.28 14.08 -82.21
CA MET A 1 -26.46 13.58 -81.48
C MET A 1 -26.03 12.43 -80.59
N LEU A 2 -25.86 12.64 -79.29
CA LEU A 2 -25.58 11.60 -78.31
C LEU A 2 -26.52 11.82 -77.12
N ARG A 3 -27.51 10.93 -76.96
CA ARG A 3 -28.39 10.90 -75.78
C ARG A 3 -27.66 10.15 -74.66
N PRO A 4 -27.56 10.70 -73.43
CA PRO A 4 -27.08 9.92 -72.30
C PRO A 4 -28.19 9.01 -71.78
N ARG A 5 -27.85 7.73 -71.57
CA ARG A 5 -28.71 6.75 -70.91
C ARG A 5 -28.77 7.09 -69.41
N MET A 6 -29.91 7.61 -68.94
CA MET A 6 -30.20 7.67 -67.51
C MET A 6 -30.45 6.24 -67.01
N ALA A 7 -29.53 5.71 -66.21
CA ALA A 7 -29.80 4.54 -65.40
C ALA A 7 -30.90 4.91 -64.39
N SER A 8 -31.94 4.08 -64.33
CA SER A 8 -33.09 4.25 -63.46
C SER A 8 -32.65 4.33 -61.99
N ILE A 9 -33.08 5.37 -61.28
CA ILE A 9 -32.84 5.61 -59.85
C ILE A 9 -33.17 4.37 -58.98
N ARG A 10 -34.05 3.47 -59.45
CA ARG A 10 -34.31 2.17 -58.79
C ARG A 10 -33.10 1.24 -58.74
N GLN A 11 -32.24 1.21 -59.75
CA GLN A 11 -31.05 0.34 -59.78
C GLN A 11 -30.01 0.78 -58.74
N VAL A 12 -29.85 2.10 -58.56
CA VAL A 12 -28.94 2.67 -57.55
C VAL A 12 -29.46 2.37 -56.14
N LEU A 13 -30.76 2.54 -55.89
CA LEU A 13 -31.37 2.26 -54.59
C LEU A 13 -31.35 0.76 -54.22
N MET A 14 -31.45 -0.16 -55.19
CA MET A 14 -31.31 -1.59 -54.92
C MET A 14 -29.88 -1.98 -54.52
N HIS A 15 -28.87 -1.39 -55.16
CA HIS A 15 -27.47 -1.66 -54.81
C HIS A 15 -27.13 -1.14 -53.41
N SER A 16 -27.65 0.03 -53.03
CA SER A 16 -27.43 0.58 -51.68
C SER A 16 -28.06 -0.29 -50.59
N ARG A 17 -29.25 -0.86 -50.81
CA ARG A 17 -29.90 -1.75 -49.84
C ARG A 17 -29.16 -3.08 -49.70
N LEU A 18 -28.66 -3.64 -50.81
CA LEU A 18 -27.89 -4.88 -50.77
C LEU A 18 -26.57 -4.70 -50.01
N VAL A 19 -25.87 -3.58 -50.22
CA VAL A 19 -24.63 -3.25 -49.50
C VAL A 19 -24.87 -3.10 -48.00
N ILE A 20 -25.97 -2.45 -47.59
CA ILE A 20 -26.33 -2.29 -46.18
C ILE A 20 -26.64 -3.65 -45.54
N ILE A 21 -27.37 -4.53 -46.23
CA ILE A 21 -27.69 -5.87 -45.71
C ILE A 21 -26.41 -6.69 -45.52
N ILE A 22 -25.49 -6.68 -46.50
CA ILE A 22 -24.20 -7.39 -46.41
C ILE A 22 -23.38 -6.88 -45.22
N ALA A 23 -23.32 -5.55 -45.02
CA ALA A 23 -22.60 -4.96 -43.89
C ALA A 23 -23.18 -5.40 -42.54
N ILE A 24 -24.50 -5.40 -42.38
CA ILE A 24 -25.16 -5.86 -41.14
C ILE A 24 -24.90 -7.35 -40.91
N THR A 25 -24.99 -8.19 -41.94
CA THR A 25 -24.74 -9.63 -41.82
C THR A 25 -23.29 -9.92 -41.41
N LEU A 26 -22.31 -9.17 -41.92
CA LEU A 26 -20.91 -9.32 -41.54
C LEU A 26 -20.66 -8.90 -40.08
N VAL A 27 -21.28 -7.81 -39.62
CA VAL A 27 -21.17 -7.38 -38.22
C VAL A 27 -21.80 -8.40 -37.27
N VAL A 28 -23.03 -8.88 -37.57
CA VAL A 28 -23.70 -9.89 -36.74
C VAL A 28 -22.91 -11.20 -36.71
N SER A 29 -22.34 -11.62 -37.84
CA SER A 29 -21.50 -12.83 -37.91
C SER A 29 -20.22 -12.68 -37.11
N PHE A 30 -19.57 -11.50 -37.13
CA PHE A 30 -18.38 -11.22 -36.34
C PHE A 30 -18.66 -11.23 -34.83
N PHE A 31 -19.77 -10.65 -34.39
CA PHE A 31 -20.18 -10.68 -32.98
C PHE A 31 -20.60 -12.08 -32.52
N SER A 32 -21.29 -12.83 -33.38
CA SER A 32 -21.70 -14.21 -33.09
C SER A 32 -20.50 -15.15 -33.02
N TYR A 33 -19.52 -14.99 -33.92
CA TYR A 33 -18.25 -15.70 -33.87
C TYR A 33 -17.45 -15.35 -32.61
N SER A 34 -17.36 -14.07 -32.25
CA SER A 34 -16.65 -13.65 -31.04
C SER A 34 -17.30 -14.17 -29.76
N LEU A 35 -18.64 -14.20 -29.69
CA LEU A 35 -19.39 -14.74 -28.56
C LEU A 35 -19.29 -16.27 -28.46
N LEU A 36 -19.28 -16.99 -29.59
CA LEU A 36 -19.07 -18.44 -29.61
C LEU A 36 -17.63 -18.80 -29.25
N TYR A 37 -16.64 -18.06 -29.78
CA TYR A 37 -15.23 -18.29 -29.49
C TYR A 37 -14.85 -17.98 -28.04
N HIS A 38 -15.48 -16.97 -27.41
CA HIS A 38 -15.29 -16.71 -25.99
C HIS A 38 -16.05 -17.66 -25.06
N ARG A 39 -17.08 -18.38 -25.56
CA ARG A 39 -17.79 -19.38 -24.75
C ARG A 39 -17.03 -20.70 -24.65
N GLU A 40 -16.15 -21.00 -25.61
CA GLU A 40 -15.28 -22.19 -25.57
C GLU A 40 -13.89 -21.93 -24.94
N SER A 41 -13.52 -20.68 -24.65
CA SER A 41 -12.22 -20.33 -24.06
C SER A 41 -12.22 -20.18 -22.52
N ILE A 42 -13.31 -20.57 -21.85
CA ILE A 42 -13.37 -20.62 -20.38
C ILE A 42 -13.71 -22.06 -19.97
N ASP A 43 -12.82 -22.97 -20.31
CA ASP A 43 -12.71 -24.24 -19.60
C ASP A 43 -11.69 -24.03 -18.48
N VAL A 44 -12.19 -23.69 -17.29
CA VAL A 44 -11.38 -23.42 -16.08
C VAL A 44 -10.69 -24.70 -15.57
N SER A 45 -10.91 -25.83 -16.23
CA SER A 45 -10.34 -27.14 -15.90
C SER A 45 -8.87 -27.31 -16.29
N SER A 46 -8.28 -26.42 -17.10
CA SER A 46 -6.89 -26.58 -17.59
C SER A 46 -5.85 -25.67 -16.93
N LEU A 47 -6.22 -24.90 -15.91
CA LEU A 47 -5.29 -24.05 -15.14
C LEU A 47 -4.76 -24.71 -13.86
N LEU A 48 -5.18 -25.94 -13.61
CA LEU A 48 -4.57 -26.83 -12.62
C LEU A 48 -3.84 -27.95 -13.39
N VAL A 49 -2.62 -28.25 -12.95
CA VAL A 49 -1.70 -29.30 -13.43
C VAL A 49 -0.67 -28.85 -14.49
N ASN A 50 0.43 -28.28 -13.99
CA ASN A 50 1.77 -28.86 -14.21
C ASN A 50 2.75 -28.39 -13.11
N THR A 51 2.40 -28.67 -11.86
CA THR A 51 3.41 -28.93 -10.83
C THR A 51 3.64 -30.44 -10.82
N PRO A 52 4.87 -30.93 -11.09
CA PRO A 52 5.14 -32.35 -11.00
C PRO A 52 5.14 -32.78 -9.54
N GLY A 53 4.21 -33.65 -9.18
CA GLY A 53 4.23 -34.40 -7.93
C GLY A 53 3.08 -34.08 -6.98
N TYR A 54 1.87 -34.54 -7.30
CA TYR A 54 0.93 -35.09 -6.30
C TYR A 54 -0.14 -35.87 -7.05
N GLY A 55 -0.32 -37.15 -6.70
CA GLY A 55 -1.20 -38.08 -7.40
C GLY A 55 -2.67 -37.75 -7.19
N ALA A 56 -3.43 -37.77 -8.29
CA ALA A 56 -4.88 -37.58 -8.28
C ALA A 56 -5.60 -38.85 -7.83
N ASN A 57 -6.41 -38.76 -6.78
CA ASN A 57 -7.48 -39.71 -6.48
C ASN A 57 -8.84 -39.02 -6.63
N LYS A 58 -9.75 -39.68 -7.35
CA LYS A 58 -11.13 -39.28 -7.60
C LYS A 58 -11.95 -39.28 -6.30
N GLN A 59 -12.41 -38.10 -5.87
CA GLN A 59 -13.53 -37.94 -4.93
C GLN A 59 -14.23 -36.59 -5.22
N THR A 60 -15.15 -36.58 -6.18
CA THR A 60 -15.90 -35.38 -6.61
C THR A 60 -17.28 -35.26 -5.97
N ALA A 61 -17.53 -35.92 -4.83
CA ALA A 61 -18.82 -35.86 -4.13
C ALA A 61 -18.74 -35.23 -2.72
N ASP A 62 -17.55 -35.04 -2.16
CA ASP A 62 -17.34 -34.36 -0.86
C ASP A 62 -16.95 -32.88 -0.99
N ILE A 63 -16.70 -32.39 -2.22
CA ILE A 63 -16.23 -31.01 -2.47
C ILE A 63 -17.34 -30.00 -2.20
N ASP A 64 -18.58 -30.26 -2.58
CA ASP A 64 -19.68 -29.29 -2.41
C ASP A 64 -20.06 -29.05 -0.94
N VAL A 65 -19.85 -30.04 -0.05
CA VAL A 65 -20.09 -29.91 1.39
C VAL A 65 -18.91 -29.24 2.10
N LEU A 66 -17.67 -29.50 1.65
CA LEU A 66 -16.47 -28.81 2.13
C LEU A 66 -16.47 -27.32 1.74
N VAL A 67 -16.86 -26.99 0.51
CA VAL A 67 -16.94 -25.60 0.03
C VAL A 67 -18.00 -24.81 0.80
N ALA A 68 -19.16 -25.39 1.13
CA ALA A 68 -20.18 -24.71 1.93
C ALA A 68 -19.71 -24.43 3.38
N HIS A 69 -19.03 -25.40 4.00
CA HIS A 69 -18.49 -25.23 5.36
C HIS A 69 -17.30 -24.24 5.42
N GLU A 70 -16.52 -24.16 4.35
CA GLU A 70 -15.43 -23.20 4.20
C GLU A 70 -15.97 -21.78 3.98
N VAL A 71 -17.04 -21.61 3.19
CA VAL A 71 -17.73 -20.32 2.98
C VAL A 71 -18.39 -19.79 4.26
N ASP A 72 -18.99 -20.65 5.09
CA ASP A 72 -19.60 -20.23 6.36
C ASP A 72 -18.54 -19.84 7.42
N ASN A 73 -17.41 -20.54 7.48
CA ASN A 73 -16.28 -20.16 8.35
C ASN A 73 -15.58 -18.88 7.86
N ILE A 74 -15.47 -18.69 6.54
CA ILE A 74 -15.00 -17.43 5.95
C ILE A 74 -15.92 -16.27 6.34
N ASN A 75 -17.24 -16.46 6.37
CA ASN A 75 -18.19 -15.40 6.76
C ASN A 75 -18.10 -14.99 8.25
N VAL A 76 -17.74 -15.90 9.15
CA VAL A 76 -17.55 -15.59 10.58
C VAL A 76 -16.19 -14.93 10.84
N LEU A 77 -15.13 -15.37 10.16
CA LEU A 77 -13.81 -14.71 10.18
C LEU A 77 -13.84 -13.34 9.48
N ALA A 78 -14.58 -13.20 8.38
CA ALA A 78 -14.75 -11.97 7.62
C ALA A 78 -15.39 -10.84 8.44
N ARG A 79 -16.27 -11.17 9.40
CA ARG A 79 -16.85 -10.16 10.32
C ARG A 79 -15.84 -9.62 11.34
N LYS A 80 -14.72 -10.31 11.54
CA LYS A 80 -13.69 -9.90 12.52
C LYS A 80 -12.44 -9.29 11.88
N CYS A 81 -12.27 -9.43 10.57
CA CYS A 81 -11.10 -8.98 9.84
C CYS A 81 -11.45 -7.79 8.95
N GLU A 82 -11.55 -6.61 9.55
CA GLU A 82 -11.72 -5.34 8.84
C GLU A 82 -10.39 -4.56 8.85
N ASP A 83 -9.94 -4.06 7.69
CA ASP A 83 -8.79 -3.15 7.60
C ASP A 83 -9.30 -1.71 7.45
N PRO A 84 -9.25 -0.89 8.51
CA PRO A 84 -9.84 0.45 8.48
C PRO A 84 -9.15 1.38 7.48
N TYR A 85 -7.87 1.16 7.18
CA TYR A 85 -7.11 2.01 6.26
C TYR A 85 -7.26 1.61 4.80
N ARG A 86 -7.87 0.45 4.51
CA ARG A 86 -8.26 0.04 3.16
C ARG A 86 -9.69 0.44 2.80
N LEU A 87 -10.53 0.74 3.79
CA LEU A 87 -11.88 1.25 3.55
C LEU A 87 -11.82 2.70 3.06
N PRO A 88 -12.77 3.13 2.19
CA PRO A 88 -13.02 4.54 1.94
C PRO A 88 -13.28 5.28 3.26
N GLY A 89 -12.99 6.57 3.31
CA GLY A 89 -13.12 7.32 4.56
C GLY A 89 -12.81 8.79 4.42
N TYR A 90 -12.76 9.44 5.58
CA TYR A 90 -12.55 10.85 5.74
C TYR A 90 -11.30 11.10 6.58
N LEU A 91 -10.40 11.96 6.09
CA LEU A 91 -9.27 12.44 6.88
C LEU A 91 -9.72 13.62 7.75
N TYR A 92 -9.89 13.35 9.05
CA TYR A 92 -10.12 14.39 10.03
C TYR A 92 -8.80 15.05 10.45
N ARG A 93 -8.81 16.38 10.51
CA ARG A 93 -7.69 17.23 10.92
C ARG A 93 -8.24 18.29 11.87
N ASP A 94 -7.75 18.33 13.11
CA ASP A 94 -8.07 19.40 14.05
C ASP A 94 -6.97 20.47 14.06
N GLN A 95 -7.06 21.43 14.98
CA GLN A 95 -6.05 22.47 15.20
C GLN A 95 -4.65 21.90 15.45
N TYR A 96 -4.55 20.74 16.11
CA TYR A 96 -3.29 20.09 16.42
C TYR A 96 -3.05 18.86 15.54
N ARG A 97 -1.83 18.75 15.01
CA ARG A 97 -1.39 17.62 14.16
C ARG A 97 -1.69 16.26 14.80
N ASN A 98 -1.49 16.14 16.10
CA ASN A 98 -1.67 14.88 16.83
C ASN A 98 -3.14 14.42 16.90
N ASP A 99 -4.10 15.26 16.51
CA ASP A 99 -5.53 14.94 16.36
C ASP A 99 -5.90 14.44 14.95
N THR A 100 -4.93 14.35 14.02
CA THR A 100 -5.17 13.81 12.68
C THR A 100 -5.64 12.36 12.77
N ARG A 101 -6.77 12.02 12.15
CA ARG A 101 -7.34 10.67 12.16
C ARG A 101 -7.94 10.30 10.81
N TRP A 102 -7.78 9.03 10.43
CA TRP A 102 -8.58 8.43 9.37
C TRP A 102 -9.88 7.92 9.96
N ILE A 103 -11.02 8.32 9.38
CA ILE A 103 -12.36 7.91 9.80
C ILE A 103 -12.95 7.05 8.68
N PRO A 104 -12.95 5.72 8.81
CA PRO A 104 -13.49 4.84 7.78
C PRO A 104 -15.00 4.99 7.65
N PHE A 105 -15.49 4.90 6.42
CA PHE A 105 -16.92 4.77 6.12
C PHE A 105 -17.30 3.29 6.19
N TYR A 106 -17.78 2.86 7.35
CA TYR A 106 -18.33 1.52 7.54
C TYR A 106 -19.69 1.36 6.85
N ASP A 107 -20.22 0.14 6.85
CA ASP A 107 -21.42 -0.25 6.09
C ASP A 107 -22.69 0.52 6.49
N ASP A 108 -22.72 1.06 7.70
CA ASP A 108 -23.81 1.87 8.24
C ASP A 108 -23.72 3.36 7.85
N PHE A 109 -22.60 3.85 7.31
CA PHE A 109 -22.49 5.23 6.82
C PHE A 109 -23.54 5.56 5.76
N SER A 110 -23.87 4.58 4.91
CA SER A 110 -24.92 4.72 3.88
C SER A 110 -26.35 4.77 4.42
N LYS A 111 -26.53 4.48 5.72
CA LYS A 111 -27.83 4.38 6.41
C LYS A 111 -28.10 5.58 7.32
N LEU A 112 -27.25 6.60 7.25
CA LEU A 112 -27.40 7.82 8.04
C LEU A 112 -28.71 8.55 7.72
N ASP A 113 -29.30 9.11 8.77
CA ASP A 113 -30.44 10.00 8.61
C ASP A 113 -30.02 11.22 7.78
N PRO A 114 -30.87 11.67 6.83
CA PRO A 114 -30.57 12.85 6.04
C PRO A 114 -30.46 14.08 6.94
N LEU A 115 -29.46 14.92 6.68
CA LEU A 115 -29.32 16.20 7.37
C LEU A 115 -30.56 17.07 7.10
N PRO A 116 -31.06 17.85 8.09
CA PRO A 116 -32.19 18.76 7.89
C PRO A 116 -32.02 19.70 6.68
N GLU A 117 -30.79 20.11 6.38
CA GLU A 117 -30.40 20.96 5.25
C GLU A 117 -30.58 20.27 3.88
N THR A 118 -30.78 18.95 3.85
CA THR A 118 -31.06 18.20 2.62
C THR A 118 -32.55 18.08 2.31
N ASP A 119 -33.44 18.56 3.19
CA ASP A 119 -34.88 18.64 2.89
C ASP A 119 -35.12 19.62 1.73
N ARG A 120 -35.68 19.10 0.63
CA ARG A 120 -36.03 19.89 -0.56
C ARG A 120 -37.07 20.99 -0.26
N ASN A 121 -37.82 20.85 0.84
CA ASN A 121 -38.79 21.84 1.30
C ASN A 121 -38.15 22.90 2.21
N ASN A 122 -36.84 22.80 2.51
CA ASN A 122 -36.12 23.86 3.18
C ASN A 122 -36.14 25.11 2.30
N ILE A 123 -36.79 26.16 2.80
CA ILE A 123 -37.01 27.44 2.11
C ILE A 123 -35.79 28.36 2.19
N GLU A 124 -34.74 27.98 2.92
CA GLU A 124 -33.48 28.72 2.96
C GLU A 124 -32.78 28.64 1.60
N GLN A 125 -32.49 29.81 1.01
CA GLN A 125 -31.84 29.92 -0.30
C GLN A 125 -30.33 29.61 -0.28
N THR A 126 -29.77 29.34 0.90
CA THR A 126 -28.35 29.11 1.11
C THR A 126 -28.15 27.85 1.94
N ILE A 127 -27.42 26.87 1.41
CA ILE A 127 -26.99 25.70 2.17
C ILE A 127 -25.80 26.14 3.03
N VAL A 128 -26.01 26.27 4.34
CA VAL A 128 -24.95 26.51 5.32
C VAL A 128 -24.72 25.22 6.10
N LEU A 129 -23.63 24.52 5.81
CA LEU A 129 -23.20 23.38 6.60
C LEU A 129 -22.11 23.87 7.56
N PRO A 130 -22.39 24.01 8.87
CA PRO A 130 -21.38 24.45 9.82
C PRO A 130 -20.25 23.44 9.86
N ASP A 131 -19.02 23.96 9.91
CA ASP A 131 -17.83 23.13 10.12
C ASP A 131 -17.91 22.52 11.52
N THR A 132 -18.31 21.25 11.56
CA THR A 132 -18.50 20.49 12.79
C THR A 132 -17.48 19.37 12.83
N LYS A 133 -17.09 19.00 14.04
CA LYS A 133 -16.30 17.78 14.23
C LYS A 133 -17.13 16.58 13.78
N PRO A 134 -16.47 15.51 13.29
CA PRO A 134 -17.15 14.24 13.05
C PRO A 134 -17.96 13.83 14.28
N GLU A 135 -19.16 13.30 14.05
CA GLU A 135 -20.03 12.91 15.16
C GLU A 135 -19.32 11.89 16.06
N PRO A 136 -19.54 11.94 17.39
CA PRO A 136 -18.77 11.13 18.34
C PRO A 136 -18.78 9.63 18.03
N GLU A 137 -19.88 9.10 17.48
CA GLU A 137 -20.00 7.70 17.09
C GLU A 137 -19.09 7.29 15.92
N PHE A 138 -18.89 8.15 14.92
CA PHE A 138 -17.95 7.87 13.83
C PHE A 138 -16.51 8.08 14.29
N PHE A 139 -16.30 9.12 15.09
CA PHE A 139 -14.97 9.43 15.62
C PHE A 139 -14.46 8.32 16.55
N SER A 140 -15.32 7.72 17.38
CA SER A 140 -14.94 6.60 18.25
C SER A 140 -14.58 5.34 17.48
N ARG A 141 -15.05 5.20 16.23
CA ARG A 141 -14.75 4.06 15.35
C ARG A 141 -13.49 4.24 14.49
N ALA A 142 -12.84 5.40 14.60
CA ALA A 142 -11.55 5.64 13.98
C ALA A 142 -10.47 4.78 14.64
N PRO A 143 -9.43 4.36 13.91
CA PRO A 143 -8.32 3.63 14.49
C PRO A 143 -7.69 4.37 15.68
N THR A 144 -7.17 3.55 16.59
CA THR A 144 -6.43 3.96 17.77
C THR A 144 -5.30 4.92 17.37
N PRO A 145 -5.13 6.06 18.05
CA PRO A 145 -4.10 7.05 17.73
C PRO A 145 -2.74 6.58 18.27
N TRP A 146 -2.17 5.56 17.64
CA TRP A 146 -0.98 4.86 18.09
C TRP A 146 0.24 5.78 18.24
N MET A 147 0.43 6.76 17.36
CA MET A 147 1.49 7.76 17.45
C MET A 147 1.38 8.58 18.73
N ARG A 148 0.16 8.98 19.12
CA ARG A 148 -0.08 9.70 20.38
C ARG A 148 0.26 8.82 21.58
N LYS A 149 -0.23 7.58 21.59
CA LYS A 149 0.04 6.62 22.67
C LYS A 149 1.54 6.30 22.78
N LEU A 150 2.25 6.16 21.65
CA LEU A 150 3.70 5.97 21.62
C LEU A 150 4.44 7.18 22.20
N ALA A 151 3.98 8.41 21.90
CA ALA A 151 4.59 9.63 22.43
C ALA A 151 4.37 9.78 23.94
N GLU A 152 3.19 9.39 24.44
CA GLU A 152 2.90 9.31 25.87
C GLU A 152 3.78 8.26 26.56
N TYR A 153 3.89 7.08 25.96
CA TYR A 153 4.70 6.00 26.48
C TYR A 153 6.19 6.34 26.53
N GLN A 154 6.74 6.93 25.46
CA GLN A 154 8.13 7.39 25.45
C GLN A 154 8.38 8.44 26.54
N ARG A 155 7.48 9.43 26.69
CA ARG A 155 7.60 10.45 27.77
C ARG A 155 7.56 9.82 29.16
N MET A 156 6.67 8.84 29.36
CA MET A 156 6.61 8.09 30.60
C MET A 156 7.93 7.37 30.89
N LEU A 157 8.46 6.61 29.92
CA LEU A 157 9.73 5.88 30.09
C LEU A 157 10.91 6.82 30.34
N GLN A 158 10.96 7.97 29.65
CA GLN A 158 11.98 9.01 29.91
C GLN A 158 11.87 9.54 31.36
N GLY A 159 10.64 9.75 31.85
CA GLY A 159 10.39 10.15 33.23
C GLY A 159 10.82 9.10 34.25
N VAL A 160 10.55 7.82 33.98
CA VAL A 160 11.02 6.68 34.81
C VAL A 160 12.54 6.65 34.84
N GLU A 161 13.19 6.70 33.69
CA GLU A 161 14.65 6.66 33.57
C GLU A 161 15.32 7.85 34.28
N TYR A 162 14.75 9.05 34.13
CA TYR A 162 15.21 10.23 34.87
C TYR A 162 15.13 10.04 36.38
N ARG A 163 14.03 9.48 36.90
CA ARG A 163 13.85 9.21 38.34
C ARG A 163 14.85 8.19 38.86
N LYS A 164 15.10 7.11 38.11
CA LYS A 164 16.11 6.09 38.43
C LYS A 164 17.49 6.73 38.54
N ASN A 165 17.90 7.51 37.54
CA ASN A 165 19.19 8.20 37.52
C ASN A 165 19.33 9.25 38.64
N ALA A 166 18.22 9.90 39.02
CA ALA A 166 18.18 10.84 40.13
C ALA A 166 18.11 10.18 41.53
N LYS A 167 18.12 8.84 41.63
CA LYS A 167 17.90 8.07 42.88
C LYS A 167 16.58 8.42 43.59
N LYS A 168 15.56 8.78 42.81
CA LYS A 168 14.19 9.09 43.27
C LYS A 168 13.18 8.13 42.66
N ASP A 169 13.59 6.87 42.51
CA ASP A 169 12.73 5.88 41.89
C ASP A 169 11.49 5.62 42.75
N ARG A 170 10.37 5.37 42.08
CA ARG A 170 9.08 5.10 42.72
C ARG A 170 8.29 4.14 41.83
N PRO A 171 7.34 3.38 42.42
CA PRO A 171 6.37 2.63 41.62
C PRO A 171 5.66 3.55 40.61
N LEU A 172 5.23 2.95 39.50
CA LEU A 172 4.39 3.63 38.52
C LEU A 172 3.11 4.13 39.20
N THR A 173 2.63 5.31 38.82
CA THR A 173 1.28 5.74 39.21
C THR A 173 0.23 4.94 38.44
N PRO A 174 -1.04 4.92 38.86
CA PRO A 174 -2.10 4.26 38.09
C PRO A 174 -2.21 4.74 36.63
N ALA A 175 -1.89 6.00 36.37
CA ALA A 175 -1.85 6.53 35.00
C ALA A 175 -0.66 6.00 34.20
N GLU A 176 0.52 5.90 34.81
CA GLU A 176 1.71 5.31 34.19
C GLU A 176 1.52 3.79 33.97
N GLU A 177 0.89 3.07 34.90
CA GLU A 177 0.55 1.65 34.75
C GLU A 177 -0.39 1.41 33.57
N LYS A 178 -1.40 2.26 33.38
CA LYS A 178 -2.29 2.18 32.22
C LYS A 178 -1.53 2.36 30.91
N ILE A 179 -0.64 3.34 30.82
CA ILE A 179 0.18 3.56 29.61
C ILE A 179 1.09 2.34 29.35
N GLU A 180 1.72 1.79 30.39
CA GLU A 180 2.54 0.58 30.30
C GLU A 180 1.72 -0.62 29.78
N GLN A 181 0.51 -0.83 30.31
CA GLN A 181 -0.38 -1.90 29.86
C GLN A 181 -0.76 -1.76 28.38
N GLU A 182 -1.06 -0.54 27.93
CA GLU A 182 -1.49 -0.27 26.56
C GLU A 182 -0.35 -0.29 25.53
N MET A 183 0.91 -0.05 25.94
CA MET A 183 2.02 0.18 24.99
C MET A 183 3.24 -0.74 25.18
N SER A 184 3.30 -1.56 26.22
CA SER A 184 4.42 -2.49 26.44
C SER A 184 4.65 -3.48 25.28
N TRP A 185 3.63 -3.76 24.48
CA TRP A 185 3.72 -4.63 23.30
C TRP A 185 4.67 -4.12 22.20
N VAL A 186 4.96 -2.82 22.17
CA VAL A 186 5.87 -2.22 21.19
C VAL A 186 7.34 -2.50 21.50
N ARG A 187 7.64 -3.05 22.69
CA ARG A 187 9.00 -3.35 23.10
C ARG A 187 9.63 -4.44 22.23
N ASP A 188 10.94 -4.29 22.00
CA ASP A 188 11.77 -5.26 21.26
C ASP A 188 11.32 -5.50 19.81
N ARG A 189 10.64 -4.52 19.19
CA ARG A 189 10.09 -4.63 17.82
C ARG A 189 10.99 -4.05 16.74
N ARG A 190 10.86 -4.58 15.53
CA ARG A 190 11.57 -4.15 14.31
C ARG A 190 10.59 -3.94 13.18
N VAL A 191 10.62 -2.76 12.58
CA VAL A 191 9.90 -2.46 11.34
C VAL A 191 10.91 -2.17 10.25
N LEU A 192 10.73 -2.76 9.07
CA LEU A 192 11.58 -2.54 7.91
C LEU A 192 10.77 -2.01 6.73
N LEU A 193 11.16 -0.83 6.21
CA LEU A 193 10.65 -0.26 4.97
C LEU A 193 11.69 -0.47 3.86
N VAL A 194 11.40 -1.33 2.89
CA VAL A 194 12.21 -1.52 1.68
C VAL A 194 11.61 -0.64 0.58
N GLY A 195 12.09 0.59 0.48
CA GLY A 195 11.37 1.70 -0.15
C GLY A 195 12.27 2.68 -0.89
N ASP A 196 11.70 3.60 -1.66
CA ASP A 196 12.48 4.66 -2.30
C ASP A 196 12.72 5.88 -1.38
N SER A 197 12.84 7.09 -1.94
CA SER A 197 13.09 8.31 -1.15
C SER A 197 11.84 8.81 -0.46
N ILE A 198 10.64 8.46 -0.94
CA ILE A 198 9.37 8.83 -0.31
C ILE A 198 9.31 8.24 1.10
N ASP A 199 9.53 6.93 1.23
CA ASP A 199 9.48 6.24 2.51
C ASP A 199 10.61 6.70 3.44
N ARG A 200 11.78 7.02 2.88
CA ARG A 200 12.89 7.60 3.64
C ARG A 200 12.52 8.94 4.28
N ILE A 201 11.86 9.83 3.54
CA ILE A 201 11.43 11.15 4.04
C ILE A 201 10.27 11.00 5.02
N LEU A 202 9.29 10.13 4.73
CA LEU A 202 8.19 9.84 5.65
C LEU A 202 8.70 9.27 6.97
N LEU A 203 9.62 8.30 6.93
CA LEU A 203 10.18 7.73 8.15
C LEU A 203 10.93 8.80 8.96
N ARG A 204 11.76 9.64 8.31
CA ARG A 204 12.41 10.76 9.00
C ARG A 204 11.41 11.69 9.70
N ALA A 205 10.30 11.99 9.04
CA ALA A 205 9.24 12.82 9.59
C ALA A 205 8.55 12.15 10.79
N VAL A 206 8.29 10.84 10.72
CA VAL A 206 7.75 10.08 11.87
C VAL A 206 8.71 10.12 13.05
N CYS A 207 10.00 9.85 12.83
CA CYS A 207 10.98 9.79 13.91
C CYS A 207 11.26 11.15 14.55
N SER A 208 11.19 12.24 13.77
CA SER A 208 11.40 13.59 14.30
C SER A 208 10.29 14.02 15.27
N GLU A 209 9.08 13.46 15.17
CA GLU A 209 8.00 13.68 16.18
C GLU A 209 8.41 13.26 17.59
N PHE A 210 9.38 12.34 17.70
CA PHE A 210 9.86 11.79 18.97
C PHE A 210 11.23 12.34 19.39
N GLY A 211 11.78 13.31 18.66
CA GLY A 211 13.13 13.81 18.88
C GLY A 211 14.22 12.77 18.62
N VAL A 212 13.91 11.72 17.85
CA VAL A 212 14.86 10.66 17.48
C VAL A 212 15.41 10.99 16.09
N PRO A 213 16.65 11.50 15.96
CA PRO A 213 17.24 11.76 14.67
C PRO A 213 17.48 10.43 13.94
N GLY A 214 16.95 10.29 12.73
CA GLY A 214 17.23 9.11 11.90
C GLY A 214 18.72 9.02 11.57
N LEU A 215 19.38 7.98 12.05
CA LEU A 215 20.77 7.65 11.75
C LEU A 215 20.87 7.20 10.30
N VAL A 216 21.74 7.82 9.52
CA VAL A 216 21.94 7.47 8.11
C VAL A 216 23.26 6.74 7.97
N GLU A 217 23.23 5.47 7.55
CA GLU A 217 24.41 4.63 7.42
C GLU A 217 24.55 4.05 6.00
N GLY A 218 25.79 3.98 5.52
CA GLY A 218 26.19 3.39 4.23
C GLY A 218 26.97 4.34 3.30
N PRO A 219 27.63 3.81 2.25
CA PRO A 219 28.48 4.59 1.33
C PRO A 219 27.65 5.64 0.55
N GLY A 220 28.24 6.81 0.29
CA GLY A 220 27.55 7.92 -0.42
C GLY A 220 26.47 8.64 0.41
N ILE A 221 26.27 8.22 1.67
CA ILE A 221 25.53 8.75 2.84
C ILE A 221 24.12 9.32 2.61
N LYS A 222 23.78 10.08 1.56
CA LYS A 222 22.44 10.69 1.44
C LYS A 222 21.34 9.70 1.00
N GLN A 223 21.69 8.59 0.36
CA GLN A 223 20.74 7.63 -0.23
C GLN A 223 21.05 6.17 0.11
N ALA A 224 21.55 5.88 1.32
CA ALA A 224 21.91 4.52 1.73
C ALA A 224 20.78 3.87 2.56
N THR A 225 20.81 3.98 3.88
CA THR A 225 19.82 3.38 4.78
C THR A 225 19.55 4.32 5.95
N ILE A 226 18.33 4.33 6.49
CA ILE A 226 17.97 5.09 7.71
C ILE A 226 17.54 4.16 8.83
N PHE A 227 17.98 4.47 10.05
CA PHE A 227 17.54 3.82 11.27
C PHE A 227 17.00 4.85 12.26
N CYS A 228 15.83 4.60 12.82
CA CYS A 228 15.31 5.33 13.96
C CYS A 228 15.20 4.38 15.13
N GLU A 229 16.03 4.61 16.15
CA GLU A 229 16.14 3.76 17.31
C GLU A 229 15.52 4.45 18.52
N PHE A 230 14.68 3.71 19.22
CA PHE A 230 13.99 4.14 20.44
C PHE A 230 14.53 3.31 21.61
N PRO A 231 15.64 3.71 22.25
CA PRO A 231 16.40 2.82 23.13
C PRO A 231 15.60 2.33 24.34
N LEU A 232 14.76 3.19 24.93
CA LEU A 232 13.94 2.86 26.10
C LEU A 232 12.89 1.77 25.83
N MET A 233 12.53 1.58 24.56
CA MET A 233 11.58 0.56 24.12
C MET A 233 12.29 -0.59 23.40
N ASN A 234 13.59 -0.45 23.07
CA ASN A 234 14.27 -1.31 22.10
C ASN A 234 13.43 -1.49 20.82
N LEU A 235 12.84 -0.40 20.31
CA LEU A 235 12.08 -0.37 19.06
C LEU A 235 12.96 0.25 17.97
N THR A 236 13.01 -0.37 16.79
CA THR A 236 13.76 0.15 15.65
C THR A 236 12.89 0.19 14.41
N PHE A 237 12.83 1.35 13.76
CA PHE A 237 12.37 1.47 12.38
C PHE A 237 13.57 1.59 11.46
N SER A 238 13.61 0.77 10.43
CA SER A 238 14.66 0.75 9.41
C SER A 238 14.06 1.10 8.06
N GLN A 239 14.82 1.79 7.22
CA GLN A 239 14.47 2.04 5.82
C GLN A 239 15.64 1.71 4.91
N TRP A 240 15.49 0.67 4.09
CA TRP A 240 16.43 0.27 3.05
C TRP A 240 16.08 0.98 1.75
N HIS A 241 16.95 1.86 1.26
CA HIS A 241 16.67 2.66 0.07
C HIS A 241 16.87 1.85 -1.21
N VAL A 242 15.77 1.43 -1.84
CA VAL A 242 15.78 0.81 -3.15
C VAL A 242 15.47 1.88 -4.19
N SER A 243 16.52 2.29 -4.91
CA SER A 243 16.45 3.43 -5.82
C SER A 243 15.69 3.12 -7.10
N SER A 244 15.75 1.90 -7.63
CA SER A 244 15.08 1.45 -8.87
C SER A 244 15.27 -0.06 -9.03
N MET A 245 14.47 -0.68 -9.90
CA MET A 245 14.58 -2.06 -10.35
C MET A 245 15.58 -2.29 -11.49
N VAL A 246 16.24 -1.24 -12.00
CA VAL A 246 17.30 -1.41 -13.01
C VAL A 246 18.44 -2.29 -12.50
N THR A 247 19.14 -2.96 -13.41
CA THR A 247 20.21 -3.92 -13.11
C THR A 247 21.58 -3.29 -12.93
N TYR A 248 21.74 -1.99 -13.18
CA TYR A 248 23.00 -1.25 -13.03
C TYR A 248 22.72 0.25 -13.00
N LYS A 249 23.71 1.06 -12.59
CA LYS A 249 23.68 2.52 -12.74
C LYS A 249 24.03 2.88 -14.19
N PRO A 250 23.11 3.43 -15.01
CA PRO A 250 23.47 3.92 -16.33
C PRO A 250 24.31 5.20 -16.25
N ASP A 251 25.14 5.47 -17.26
CA ASP A 251 26.01 6.66 -17.28
C ASP A 251 25.24 7.98 -17.18
N TRP A 252 24.01 8.01 -17.71
CA TRP A 252 23.10 9.16 -17.66
C TRP A 252 22.28 9.25 -16.36
N TRP A 253 22.58 8.43 -15.33
CA TRP A 253 21.84 8.46 -14.07
C TRP A 253 21.89 9.84 -13.41
N TRP A 254 20.72 10.40 -13.13
CA TRP A 254 20.56 11.80 -12.73
C TRP A 254 20.93 12.10 -11.27
N VAL A 255 21.37 11.09 -10.50
CA VAL A 255 21.89 11.26 -9.14
C VAL A 255 23.37 10.88 -9.13
N PRO A 256 24.29 11.82 -9.40
CA PRO A 256 25.71 11.52 -9.54
C PRO A 256 26.30 10.79 -8.32
N ALA A 257 25.93 11.23 -7.11
CA ALA A 257 26.40 10.69 -5.83
C ALA A 257 25.84 9.30 -5.46
N MET A 258 24.98 8.72 -6.30
CA MET A 258 24.44 7.38 -6.08
C MET A 258 25.23 6.38 -6.92
N ASP A 259 26.25 5.77 -6.33
CA ASP A 259 27.15 4.85 -7.05
C ASP A 259 26.54 3.46 -7.24
N VAL A 260 25.68 3.04 -6.31
CA VAL A 260 25.01 1.74 -6.34
C VAL A 260 23.51 1.96 -6.52
N VAL A 261 22.97 1.45 -7.64
CA VAL A 261 21.55 1.61 -8.01
C VAL A 261 20.78 0.30 -7.94
N ALA A 262 21.32 -0.78 -8.50
CA ALA A 262 20.67 -2.09 -8.50
C ALA A 262 20.46 -2.60 -7.08
N PHE A 263 19.31 -3.23 -6.81
CA PHE A 263 18.99 -3.68 -5.45
C PHE A 263 19.88 -4.84 -5.00
N GLU A 264 20.36 -5.69 -5.92
CA GLU A 264 21.30 -6.77 -5.60
C GLU A 264 22.64 -6.21 -5.10
N ASP A 265 23.21 -5.27 -5.86
CA ASP A 265 24.46 -4.61 -5.45
C ASP A 265 24.28 -3.84 -4.15
N ARG A 266 23.11 -3.20 -3.95
CA ARG A 266 22.79 -2.53 -2.69
C ARG A 266 22.66 -3.51 -1.53
N ASP A 267 22.14 -4.69 -1.76
CA ASP A 267 22.09 -5.72 -0.72
C ASP A 267 23.50 -6.13 -0.29
N GLU A 268 24.34 -6.52 -1.25
CA GLU A 268 25.71 -6.95 -1.01
C GLU A 268 26.55 -5.85 -0.33
N GLN A 269 26.43 -4.61 -0.82
CA GLN A 269 27.30 -3.53 -0.38
C GLN A 269 26.77 -2.73 0.79
N ILE A 270 25.45 -2.75 1.05
CA ILE A 270 24.78 -1.89 2.02
C ILE A 270 23.85 -2.68 2.94
N PHE A 271 22.76 -3.27 2.42
CA PHE A 271 21.68 -3.77 3.28
C PHE A 271 22.12 -4.91 4.20
N SER A 272 22.81 -5.91 3.65
CA SER A 272 23.30 -7.08 4.41
C SER A 272 24.21 -6.68 5.59
N LYS A 273 24.94 -5.56 5.48
CA LYS A 273 25.85 -5.09 6.55
C LYS A 273 25.11 -4.56 7.78
N PHE A 274 23.88 -4.09 7.59
CA PHE A 274 23.07 -3.50 8.66
C PHE A 274 21.81 -4.31 8.95
N GLU A 275 21.70 -5.50 8.36
CA GLU A 275 20.54 -6.37 8.49
C GLU A 275 20.23 -6.75 9.95
N TYR A 276 21.26 -6.88 10.79
CA TYR A 276 21.12 -7.15 12.22
C TYR A 276 20.24 -6.11 12.94
N ARG A 277 20.20 -4.85 12.48
CA ARG A 277 19.34 -3.81 13.06
C ARG A 277 17.87 -4.00 12.73
N SER A 278 17.57 -4.74 11.65
CA SER A 278 16.21 -5.02 11.19
C SER A 278 15.70 -6.39 11.65
N ARG A 279 16.54 -7.22 12.26
CA ARG A 279 16.16 -8.53 12.83
C ARG A 279 15.68 -8.38 14.28
N GLY A 280 14.45 -8.82 14.53
CA GLY A 280 13.84 -8.91 15.86
C GLY A 280 14.07 -10.29 16.48
N LYS A 281 13.36 -10.60 17.58
CA LYS A 281 13.50 -11.89 18.27
C LYS A 281 13.00 -13.09 17.45
N SER A 282 12.12 -12.87 16.49
CA SER A 282 11.65 -13.90 15.54
C SER A 282 12.67 -14.24 14.45
N GLY A 283 13.82 -13.54 14.40
CA GLY A 283 14.83 -13.68 13.37
C GLY A 283 14.64 -12.75 12.18
N GLY A 284 13.46 -12.17 11.95
CA GLY A 284 13.18 -11.17 10.92
C GLY A 284 12.62 -9.86 11.50
N PRO A 285 12.25 -8.87 10.68
CA PRO A 285 11.44 -7.76 11.17
C PRO A 285 10.04 -8.26 11.58
N ASP A 286 9.43 -7.61 12.58
CA ASP A 286 8.05 -7.89 12.99
C ASP A 286 7.04 -7.35 11.96
N LEU A 287 7.42 -6.37 11.15
CA LEU A 287 6.65 -5.88 10.02
C LEU A 287 7.57 -5.40 8.89
N LEU A 288 7.34 -5.89 7.66
CA LEU A 288 8.04 -5.47 6.45
C LEU A 288 7.07 -4.77 5.50
N LEU A 289 7.38 -3.52 5.15
CA LEU A 289 6.71 -2.78 4.09
C LEU A 289 7.66 -2.68 2.90
N PHE A 290 7.17 -2.91 1.69
CA PHE A 290 7.97 -2.70 0.48
C PHE A 290 7.26 -1.81 -0.53
N GLN A 291 8.06 -1.00 -1.21
CA GLN A 291 7.64 -0.16 -2.32
C GLN A 291 8.84 0.15 -3.22
N THR A 292 8.61 0.22 -4.53
CA THR A 292 9.57 0.79 -5.47
C THR A 292 8.86 1.10 -6.79
N GLY A 293 9.59 1.59 -7.79
CA GLY A 293 9.07 1.75 -9.15
C GLY A 293 8.87 3.19 -9.61
N ARG A 294 8.74 4.17 -8.70
CA ARG A 294 8.57 5.57 -9.11
C ARG A 294 9.79 6.10 -9.85
N TRP A 295 10.99 5.74 -9.40
CA TRP A 295 12.23 6.09 -10.10
C TRP A 295 12.48 5.23 -11.34
N ASP A 296 11.87 4.06 -11.47
CA ASP A 296 11.90 3.27 -12.71
C ASP A 296 11.17 3.98 -13.82
N VAL A 297 10.02 4.59 -13.51
CA VAL A 297 9.30 5.46 -14.46
C VAL A 297 10.22 6.59 -14.97
N LYS A 298 11.07 7.14 -14.09
CA LYS A 298 12.13 8.08 -14.48
C LYS A 298 13.18 7.47 -15.38
N ALA A 299 13.76 6.37 -14.94
CA ALA A 299 14.82 5.68 -15.66
C ALA A 299 14.38 5.33 -17.08
N PHE A 300 13.17 4.81 -17.25
CA PHE A 300 12.63 4.46 -18.55
C PHE A 300 12.37 5.66 -19.44
N SER A 301 11.80 6.75 -18.91
CA SER A 301 11.61 7.98 -19.68
C SER A 301 12.95 8.58 -20.11
N SER A 302 13.95 8.59 -19.23
CA SER A 302 15.31 9.04 -19.57
C SER A 302 15.97 8.14 -20.61
N ALA A 303 15.82 6.82 -20.50
CA ALA A 303 16.35 5.87 -21.48
C ALA A 303 15.71 6.07 -22.87
N ASP A 304 14.41 6.34 -22.93
CA ASP A 304 13.70 6.62 -24.17
C ASP A 304 14.21 7.93 -24.82
N LEU A 305 14.41 8.99 -24.05
CA LEU A 305 14.99 10.25 -24.56
C LEU A 305 16.41 10.05 -25.11
N ILE A 306 17.26 9.32 -24.39
CA ILE A 306 18.62 9.01 -24.84
C ILE A 306 18.59 8.20 -26.15
N ALA A 307 17.69 7.23 -26.28
CA ALA A 307 17.52 6.46 -27.50
C ALA A 307 17.06 7.33 -28.69
N GLU A 308 16.36 8.44 -28.43
CA GLU A 308 15.99 9.46 -29.41
C GLU A 308 17.10 10.50 -29.68
N GLY A 309 18.27 10.35 -29.07
CA GLY A 309 19.37 11.32 -29.18
C GLY A 309 19.11 12.63 -28.44
N LYS A 310 18.23 12.62 -27.43
CA LYS A 310 17.88 13.78 -26.59
C LYS A 310 18.52 13.67 -25.21
N GLU A 311 18.88 14.83 -24.66
CA GLU A 311 19.40 14.92 -23.30
C GLU A 311 18.26 14.82 -22.26
N PRO A 312 18.39 13.97 -21.22
CA PRO A 312 17.43 13.90 -20.14
C PRO A 312 17.57 15.13 -19.23
N HIS A 313 16.63 16.07 -19.33
CA HIS A 313 16.64 17.28 -18.49
C HIS A 313 16.01 17.02 -17.12
N LEU A 314 16.68 17.49 -16.05
CA LEU A 314 16.15 17.46 -14.67
C LEU A 314 14.97 18.42 -14.46
N LYS A 315 14.96 19.56 -15.18
CA LYS A 315 13.92 20.60 -15.07
C LYS A 315 12.75 20.23 -15.99
N GLY A 316 11.54 20.15 -15.44
CA GLY A 316 10.36 19.69 -16.18
C GLY A 316 10.35 18.17 -16.43
N TYR A 317 11.15 17.39 -15.69
CA TYR A 317 11.21 15.94 -15.81
C TYR A 317 9.83 15.28 -15.71
N TRP A 318 9.01 15.72 -14.76
CA TRP A 318 7.65 15.21 -14.60
C TRP A 318 6.70 15.66 -15.72
N ASP A 319 7.14 16.40 -16.73
CA ASP A 319 6.33 16.74 -17.90
C ASP A 319 6.58 15.76 -19.07
N THR A 320 7.70 15.02 -19.05
CA THR A 320 8.10 14.07 -20.11
C THR A 320 7.76 12.61 -19.78
N VAL A 321 7.33 12.37 -18.55
CA VAL A 321 6.94 11.04 -18.08
C VAL A 321 5.52 10.75 -18.53
N GLY A 322 5.25 9.50 -18.88
CA GLY A 322 3.91 9.05 -19.27
C GLY A 322 3.62 7.63 -18.83
N GLN A 323 2.66 7.02 -19.51
CA GLN A 323 2.31 5.62 -19.31
C GLN A 323 3.51 4.70 -19.62
N LEU A 324 3.73 3.71 -18.76
CA LEU A 324 4.74 2.69 -19.01
C LEU A 324 4.38 1.84 -20.23
N LYS A 325 5.39 1.50 -21.04
CA LYS A 325 5.27 0.49 -22.09
C LYS A 325 5.03 -0.89 -21.44
N TRP A 326 4.34 -1.78 -22.15
CA TRP A 326 4.07 -3.13 -21.66
C TRP A 326 5.36 -3.89 -21.28
N THR A 327 6.43 -3.73 -22.05
CA THR A 327 7.74 -4.34 -21.77
C THR A 327 8.40 -3.78 -20.51
N GLN A 328 8.26 -2.48 -20.23
CA GLN A 328 8.75 -1.85 -19.01
C GLN A 328 7.99 -2.36 -17.79
N LEU A 329 6.66 -2.54 -17.90
CA LEU A 329 5.85 -3.12 -16.82
C LEU A 329 6.26 -4.58 -16.53
N ARG A 330 6.43 -5.40 -17.57
CA ARG A 330 6.93 -6.79 -17.44
C ARG A 330 8.33 -6.86 -16.84
N TYR A 331 9.20 -5.92 -17.19
CA TYR A 331 10.53 -5.80 -16.60
C TYR A 331 10.42 -5.57 -15.10
N VAL A 332 9.69 -4.53 -14.67
CA VAL A 332 9.53 -4.21 -13.24
C VAL A 332 8.88 -5.36 -12.47
N ASN A 333 7.86 -6.01 -13.03
CA ASN A 333 7.27 -7.23 -12.44
C ASN A 333 8.33 -8.30 -12.15
N THR A 334 9.13 -8.66 -13.16
CA THR A 334 10.17 -9.70 -13.05
C THR A 334 11.21 -9.34 -11.98
N ARG A 335 11.59 -8.06 -11.92
CA ARG A 335 12.58 -7.57 -10.94
C ARG A 335 12.00 -7.52 -9.53
N MET A 336 10.73 -7.14 -9.38
CA MET A 336 10.05 -7.18 -8.09
C MET A 336 9.96 -8.61 -7.55
N GLN A 337 9.61 -9.60 -8.37
CA GLN A 337 9.58 -11.00 -7.94
C GLN A 337 10.94 -11.44 -7.37
N LYS A 338 12.04 -10.99 -7.98
CA LYS A 338 13.40 -11.24 -7.46
C LYS A 338 13.67 -10.51 -6.14
N LEU A 339 13.25 -9.25 -6.00
CA LEU A 339 13.38 -8.52 -4.73
C LEU A 339 12.59 -9.21 -3.61
N LEU A 340 11.35 -9.63 -3.88
CA LEU A 340 10.54 -10.35 -2.90
C LEU A 340 11.16 -11.70 -2.53
N ALA A 341 11.67 -12.46 -3.51
CA ALA A 341 12.41 -13.68 -3.23
C ALA A 341 13.63 -13.45 -2.33
N LEU A 342 14.40 -12.38 -2.59
CA LEU A 342 15.53 -11.98 -1.75
C LEU A 342 15.09 -11.66 -0.31
N LEU A 343 14.01 -10.90 -0.13
CA LEU A 343 13.51 -10.55 1.20
C LEU A 343 13.00 -11.78 1.97
N ARG A 344 12.31 -12.71 1.28
CA ARG A 344 11.85 -13.98 1.86
C ARG A 344 13.01 -14.91 2.21
N ASP A 345 14.04 -14.98 1.38
CA ASP A 345 15.27 -15.76 1.67
C ASP A 345 15.99 -15.22 2.92
N LYS A 346 16.11 -13.89 3.02
CA LYS A 346 16.75 -13.24 4.17
C LYS A 346 15.98 -13.43 5.47
N PHE A 347 14.70 -13.11 5.47
CA PHE A 347 13.94 -12.96 6.71
C PHE A 347 12.94 -14.08 6.99
N GLY A 348 12.71 -14.97 6.03
CA GLY A 348 11.78 -16.07 6.12
C GLY A 348 10.42 -15.80 5.44
N PRO A 349 9.67 -16.88 5.10
CA PRO A 349 8.35 -16.79 4.49
C PRO A 349 7.30 -16.20 5.44
N ASP A 350 7.52 -16.30 6.75
CA ASP A 350 6.53 -15.98 7.78
C ASP A 350 6.51 -14.51 8.20
N VAL A 351 7.41 -13.69 7.67
CA VAL A 351 7.46 -12.26 8.01
C VAL A 351 6.21 -11.55 7.47
N PRO A 352 5.50 -10.78 8.30
CA PRO A 352 4.39 -9.93 7.87
C PRO A 352 4.85 -8.96 6.78
N LEU A 353 4.29 -9.13 5.58
CA LEU A 353 4.73 -8.44 4.38
C LEU A 353 3.59 -7.62 3.79
N MET A 354 3.86 -6.34 3.55
CA MET A 354 2.90 -5.41 2.96
C MET A 354 3.51 -4.63 1.79
N PHE A 355 2.78 -4.56 0.68
CA PHE A 355 3.04 -3.59 -0.37
C PHE A 355 2.51 -2.21 0.05
N ARG A 356 3.40 -1.23 0.13
CA ARG A 356 3.06 0.17 0.41
C ARG A 356 2.67 0.85 -0.90
N SER A 357 1.38 1.13 -1.06
CA SER A 357 0.81 1.62 -2.33
C SER A 357 1.43 2.94 -2.78
N ILE A 358 1.70 3.16 -4.07
CA ILE A 358 2.55 4.28 -4.51
C ILE A 358 1.70 5.55 -4.71
N PRO A 359 1.99 6.67 -4.01
CA PRO A 359 1.20 7.87 -4.12
C PRO A 359 1.48 8.56 -5.45
N VAL A 360 0.50 9.25 -6.02
CA VAL A 360 0.69 10.16 -7.17
C VAL A 360 1.42 11.44 -6.75
N GLY A 361 1.97 12.17 -7.71
CA GLY A 361 2.64 13.45 -7.45
C GLY A 361 1.68 14.54 -6.99
N ARG A 362 2.25 15.63 -6.47
CA ARG A 362 1.55 16.78 -5.88
C ARG A 362 0.43 17.34 -6.75
N GLU A 363 0.71 17.57 -8.04
CA GLU A 363 -0.17 18.29 -8.97
C GLU A 363 -0.94 17.39 -9.94
N LYS A 364 -0.92 16.07 -9.75
CA LYS A 364 -1.67 15.06 -10.54
C LYS A 364 -1.63 15.32 -12.05
N LYS A 365 -0.51 14.97 -12.67
CA LYS A 365 -0.30 15.14 -14.12
C LYS A 365 -0.39 13.80 -14.84
N THR A 366 -0.51 13.83 -16.17
CA THR A 366 -0.41 12.63 -17.03
C THR A 366 0.90 11.85 -16.81
N SER A 367 1.89 12.46 -16.19
CA SER A 367 3.13 11.82 -15.75
C SER A 367 3.00 10.85 -14.59
N ASP A 368 1.89 10.84 -13.85
CA ASP A 368 1.66 9.82 -12.84
C ASP A 368 1.10 8.51 -13.44
N LEU A 369 0.77 8.46 -14.74
CA LEU A 369 0.19 7.26 -15.38
C LEU A 369 1.09 6.03 -15.25
N GLY A 370 2.42 6.20 -15.31
CA GLY A 370 3.37 5.12 -15.09
C GLY A 370 3.32 4.57 -13.66
N VAL A 371 3.27 5.47 -12.67
CA VAL A 371 3.17 5.11 -11.25
C VAL A 371 1.85 4.42 -10.93
N ILE A 372 0.73 4.94 -11.48
CA ILE A 372 -0.60 4.32 -11.34
C ILE A 372 -0.60 2.90 -11.94
N SER A 373 0.08 2.70 -13.07
CA SER A 373 0.19 1.37 -13.71
C SER A 373 0.98 0.40 -12.84
N LEU A 374 2.06 0.86 -12.20
CA LEU A 374 2.84 0.06 -11.25
C LEU A 374 2.05 -0.30 -10.01
N ASP A 375 1.36 0.66 -9.39
CA ASP A 375 0.53 0.42 -8.22
C ASP A 375 -0.54 -0.65 -8.50
N ARG A 376 -1.26 -0.52 -9.62
CA ARG A 376 -2.25 -1.51 -10.06
C ARG A 376 -1.65 -2.89 -10.33
N MET A 377 -0.47 -2.94 -10.93
CA MET A 377 0.26 -4.20 -11.15
C MET A 377 0.64 -4.86 -9.81
N PHE A 378 1.19 -4.12 -8.85
CA PHE A 378 1.53 -4.70 -7.56
C PHE A 378 0.28 -5.16 -6.80
N ARG A 379 -0.80 -4.38 -6.81
CA ARG A 379 -2.08 -4.82 -6.23
C ARG A 379 -2.58 -6.10 -6.87
N SER A 380 -2.46 -6.28 -8.19
CA SER A 380 -2.93 -7.51 -8.84
C SER A 380 -2.17 -8.75 -8.36
N MET A 381 -0.89 -8.58 -8.01
CA MET A 381 0.01 -9.64 -7.55
C MET A 381 -0.15 -10.04 -6.08
N SER A 382 -0.88 -9.28 -5.27
CA SER A 382 -0.89 -9.44 -3.81
C SER A 382 -1.22 -10.86 -3.34
N GLY A 383 -2.28 -11.46 -3.89
CA GLY A 383 -2.68 -12.84 -3.57
C GLY A 383 -1.76 -13.92 -4.15
N VAL A 384 -1.04 -13.64 -5.25
CA VAL A 384 -0.12 -14.61 -5.86
C VAL A 384 1.24 -14.62 -5.15
N MET A 385 1.64 -13.47 -4.62
CA MET A 385 2.95 -13.24 -4.00
C MET A 385 2.87 -13.12 -2.48
N ASP A 386 1.69 -13.40 -1.90
CA ASP A 386 1.46 -13.49 -0.46
C ASP A 386 1.89 -12.23 0.31
N PHE A 387 1.31 -11.09 -0.07
CA PHE A 387 1.48 -9.82 0.65
C PHE A 387 0.17 -9.04 0.76
N GLU A 388 0.04 -8.27 1.82
CA GLU A 388 -1.09 -7.35 2.00
C GLU A 388 -0.81 -5.97 1.42
N ILE A 389 -1.81 -5.08 1.43
CA ILE A 389 -1.68 -3.72 0.91
C ILE A 389 -1.74 -2.75 2.09
N PHE A 390 -0.66 -1.98 2.28
CA PHE A 390 -0.65 -0.79 3.11
C PHE A 390 -1.12 0.39 2.24
N ASP A 391 -2.40 0.74 2.33
CA ASP A 391 -3.04 1.60 1.33
C ASP A 391 -2.88 3.11 1.55
N TRP A 392 -1.64 3.55 1.68
CA TRP A 392 -1.34 4.96 1.94
C TRP A 392 -1.60 5.90 0.75
N ALA A 393 -1.41 5.42 -0.48
CA ALA A 393 -1.59 6.22 -1.68
C ALA A 393 -3.02 6.75 -1.88
N SER A 394 -4.03 5.94 -1.55
CA SER A 394 -5.43 6.33 -1.68
C SER A 394 -5.79 7.44 -0.69
N ILE A 395 -5.29 7.34 0.54
CA ILE A 395 -5.53 8.32 1.61
C ILE A 395 -4.89 9.68 1.28
N VAL A 396 -3.65 9.72 0.79
CA VAL A 396 -2.97 11.00 0.50
C VAL A 396 -3.37 11.66 -0.82
N TYR A 397 -4.21 11.00 -1.61
CA TYR A 397 -4.59 11.47 -2.92
C TYR A 397 -5.29 12.84 -2.85
N GLY A 398 -4.68 13.86 -3.45
CA GLY A 398 -5.27 15.21 -3.53
C GLY A 398 -4.84 16.20 -2.47
N TYR A 399 -4.07 15.78 -1.46
CA TYR A 399 -3.52 16.66 -0.44
C TYR A 399 -2.26 17.40 -0.91
N SER A 400 -2.34 18.13 -2.02
CA SER A 400 -1.19 18.77 -2.68
C SER A 400 -0.41 19.74 -1.78
N LYS A 401 -1.08 20.42 -0.85
CA LYS A 401 -0.46 21.34 0.13
C LYS A 401 0.42 20.63 1.16
N GLU A 402 0.30 19.31 1.28
CA GLU A 402 1.09 18.50 2.22
C GLU A 402 2.39 17.98 1.61
N TYR A 403 2.67 18.30 0.34
CA TYR A 403 3.94 17.96 -0.28
C TYR A 403 4.98 19.08 -0.09
N SER A 404 6.23 18.71 0.19
CA SER A 404 7.37 19.65 0.21
C SER A 404 7.93 19.93 -1.18
N ASP A 405 7.76 18.98 -2.11
CA ASP A 405 8.13 19.10 -3.51
C ASP A 405 7.10 18.36 -4.40
N GLU A 406 7.48 17.90 -5.58
CA GLU A 406 6.54 17.20 -6.47
C GLU A 406 6.11 15.80 -5.99
N MET A 407 6.82 15.19 -5.03
CA MET A 407 6.60 13.78 -4.65
C MET A 407 6.72 13.47 -3.16
N HIS A 408 7.48 14.25 -2.39
CA HIS A 408 7.71 13.99 -0.97
C HIS A 408 6.65 14.71 -0.14
N ILE A 409 5.97 13.94 0.71
CA ILE A 409 5.11 14.47 1.77
C ILE A 409 5.99 15.14 2.82
N LYS A 410 5.67 16.38 3.19
CA LYS A 410 6.37 17.13 4.23
C LYS A 410 5.98 16.61 5.61
N GLN A 411 6.79 16.90 6.61
CA GLN A 411 6.41 16.62 8.00
C GLN A 411 5.13 17.40 8.37
N GLY A 412 4.10 16.69 8.81
CA GLY A 412 2.75 17.22 8.95
C GLY A 412 1.73 16.14 9.33
N ASP A 413 0.47 16.46 9.09
CA ASP A 413 -0.68 15.61 9.41
C ASP A 413 -0.62 14.27 8.67
N LEU A 414 -0.16 14.28 7.42
CA LEU A 414 -0.02 13.04 6.64
C LEU A 414 1.15 12.18 7.11
N SER A 415 2.30 12.75 7.45
CA SER A 415 3.38 11.94 8.02
C SER A 415 3.01 11.39 9.41
N TRP A 416 2.21 12.12 10.17
CA TRP A 416 1.64 11.64 11.44
C TRP A 416 0.74 10.42 11.22
N LEU A 417 -0.22 10.53 10.31
CA LEU A 417 -1.13 9.43 9.97
C LEU A 417 -0.38 8.20 9.41
N PHE A 418 0.66 8.42 8.62
CA PHE A 418 1.54 7.33 8.15
C PHE A 418 2.17 6.56 9.32
N GLY A 419 2.59 7.25 10.37
CA GLY A 419 3.08 6.65 11.61
C GLY A 419 1.99 5.85 12.35
N ASP A 420 0.77 6.39 12.44
CA ASP A 420 -0.39 5.68 13.03
C ASP A 420 -0.67 4.37 12.28
N MET A 421 -0.66 4.42 10.94
CA MET A 421 -0.84 3.23 10.10
C MET A 421 0.24 2.18 10.36
N ILE A 422 1.53 2.57 10.35
CA ILE A 422 2.62 1.62 10.61
C ILE A 422 2.44 0.93 11.96
N LEU A 423 2.10 1.70 13.00
CA LEU A 423 1.91 1.16 14.35
C LEU A 423 0.66 0.28 14.46
N HIS A 424 -0.43 0.60 13.75
CA HIS A 424 -1.61 -0.26 13.67
C HIS A 424 -1.27 -1.62 13.05
N TYR A 425 -0.55 -1.64 11.92
CA TYR A 425 -0.17 -2.91 11.30
C TYR A 425 0.90 -3.66 12.12
N LEU A 426 1.78 -2.96 12.85
CA LEU A 426 2.72 -3.59 13.78
C LEU A 426 1.99 -4.20 14.98
N PHE A 427 0.96 -3.52 15.50
CA PHE A 427 0.09 -4.04 16.55
C PHE A 427 -0.57 -5.35 16.11
N ARG A 428 -1.11 -5.38 14.88
CA ARG A 428 -1.69 -6.59 14.29
C ARG A 428 -0.66 -7.71 14.10
N ALA A 429 0.50 -7.39 13.53
CA ALA A 429 1.61 -8.34 13.38
C ALA A 429 2.08 -8.93 14.73
N SER A 430 1.91 -8.16 15.82
CA SER A 430 2.20 -8.59 17.18
C SER A 430 1.11 -9.49 17.80
N GLY A 431 0.01 -9.76 17.10
CA GLY A 431 -1.12 -10.56 17.55
C GLY A 431 -2.30 -9.75 18.09
N GLY A 432 -2.22 -8.41 18.01
CA GLY A 432 -3.32 -7.53 18.36
C GLY A 432 -4.47 -7.62 17.36
N LEU A 433 -5.70 -7.39 17.82
CA LEU A 433 -6.88 -7.28 16.98
C LEU A 433 -7.65 -6.01 17.37
N GLU A 434 -7.82 -5.14 16.39
CA GLU A 434 -8.58 -3.90 16.50
C GLU A 434 -9.71 -3.92 15.46
N ILE A 435 -10.95 -3.74 15.90
CA ILE A 435 -12.13 -3.76 15.03
C ILE A 435 -12.90 -2.48 15.31
N ARG A 436 -13.11 -1.66 14.28
CA ARG A 436 -13.90 -0.42 14.38
C ARG A 436 -13.48 0.48 15.56
N GLY A 437 -12.17 0.65 15.76
CA GLY A 437 -11.60 1.47 16.84
C GLY A 437 -11.57 0.81 18.23
N GLU A 438 -12.10 -0.41 18.37
CA GLU A 438 -12.12 -1.17 19.61
C GLU A 438 -11.04 -2.25 19.64
N ILE A 439 -10.28 -2.33 20.73
CA ILE A 439 -9.25 -3.36 20.92
C ILE A 439 -9.91 -4.63 21.46
N GLU A 440 -10.14 -5.58 20.57
CA GLU A 440 -10.72 -6.90 20.88
C GLU A 440 -9.69 -7.83 21.50
N ARG A 441 -8.41 -7.68 21.10
CA ARG A 441 -7.33 -8.49 21.63
C ARG A 441 -6.03 -7.71 21.69
N TRP A 442 -5.37 -7.76 22.84
CA TRP A 442 -4.01 -7.29 23.01
C TRP A 442 -2.99 -8.37 22.62
N PRO A 443 -1.82 -8.00 22.08
CA PRO A 443 -0.67 -8.90 21.94
C PRO A 443 -0.37 -9.62 23.26
N ASN A 444 -0.40 -10.96 23.26
CA ASN A 444 0.05 -11.73 24.41
C ASN A 444 1.58 -11.70 24.44
N LEU A 445 2.18 -11.11 25.48
CA LEU A 445 3.64 -10.93 25.58
C LEU A 445 4.42 -12.18 26.02
N ASP A 446 3.71 -13.21 26.52
CA ASP A 446 4.31 -14.41 27.11
C ASP A 446 4.31 -15.63 26.17
N VAL A 447 3.44 -15.64 25.14
CA VAL A 447 3.19 -16.86 24.33
C VAL A 447 3.30 -16.64 22.82
N SER A 448 2.60 -15.64 22.28
CA SER A 448 2.44 -15.46 20.81
C SER A 448 3.18 -14.28 20.16
N PRO A 449 3.86 -13.35 20.87
CA PRO A 449 4.25 -12.08 20.26
C PRO A 449 5.38 -12.28 19.23
N TRP A 450 6.11 -13.39 19.33
CA TRP A 450 7.25 -13.76 18.47
C TRP A 450 6.90 -14.89 17.51
N ASN A 451 5.61 -15.18 17.31
CA ASN A 451 5.12 -16.04 16.24
C ASN A 451 4.33 -15.20 15.21
N PRO A 452 5.03 -14.44 14.33
CA PRO A 452 4.36 -13.58 13.37
C PRO A 452 3.43 -14.35 12.44
N ALA A 453 3.77 -15.58 12.05
CA ALA A 453 2.92 -16.43 11.21
C ALA A 453 1.53 -16.63 11.83
N ALA A 454 1.46 -17.09 13.08
CA ALA A 454 0.18 -17.34 13.75
C ALA A 454 -0.64 -16.06 13.93
N ASN A 455 0.01 -14.94 14.26
CA ASN A 455 -0.64 -13.66 14.49
C ASN A 455 -1.18 -13.02 13.21
N TRP A 456 -0.36 -13.05 12.15
CA TRP A 456 -0.68 -12.41 10.87
C TRP A 456 -1.73 -13.19 10.10
N ASN A 457 -1.61 -14.53 10.10
CA ASN A 457 -2.43 -15.40 9.26
C ASN A 457 -3.93 -15.38 9.57
N GLU A 458 -4.34 -14.94 10.78
CA GLU A 458 -5.75 -14.89 11.19
C GLU A 458 -6.62 -14.08 10.22
N CYS A 459 -6.15 -12.90 9.81
CA CYS A 459 -6.85 -12.05 8.84
C CYS A 459 -6.17 -12.01 7.46
N HIS A 460 -4.93 -12.50 7.36
CA HIS A 460 -4.14 -12.40 6.13
C HIS A 460 -4.86 -12.97 4.91
N GLN A 461 -5.34 -14.21 5.02
CA GLN A 461 -5.99 -14.92 3.91
C GLN A 461 -7.21 -14.17 3.39
N PHE A 462 -7.95 -13.52 4.30
CA PHE A 462 -9.08 -12.67 3.92
C PHE A 462 -8.62 -11.43 3.14
N PHE A 463 -7.55 -10.76 3.59
CA PHE A 463 -7.07 -9.51 3.00
C PHE A 463 -6.33 -9.68 1.66
N VAL A 464 -5.70 -10.82 1.40
CA VAL A 464 -5.01 -11.09 0.13
C VAL A 464 -5.92 -11.68 -0.94
N HIS A 465 -7.08 -12.21 -0.54
CA HIS A 465 -8.03 -12.85 -1.44
C HIS A 465 -8.49 -11.88 -2.55
N PRO A 466 -8.42 -12.25 -3.84
CA PRO A 466 -8.72 -11.36 -4.96
C PRO A 466 -10.12 -10.75 -4.96
N THR A 467 -11.11 -11.46 -4.41
CA THR A 467 -12.52 -11.03 -4.39
C THR A 467 -12.86 -10.11 -3.22
N ASN A 468 -11.98 -9.98 -2.24
CA ASN A 468 -12.18 -9.15 -1.04
C ASN A 468 -11.43 -7.82 -1.17
N ARG A 469 -11.19 -7.37 -2.41
CA ARG A 469 -10.40 -6.19 -2.75
C ARG A 469 -11.25 -4.98 -3.04
#